data_AF-A0AA34XK47-F1
#
_entry.id   AF-A0AA34XK47-F1
#
_cell.length_a   1.000
_cell.length_b   1.000
_cell.length_c   1.000
_cell.angle_alpha   90.00
_cell.angle_beta   90.00
_cell.angle_gamma   90.00
#
_symmetry.space_group_name_H-M   'P 1'
#
loop_
_entity.id
_entity.type
_entity.pdbx_description
1 polymer ?
#
loop_
_entity_poly.entity_id
_entity_poly.type
_entity_poly.pdbx_seq_one_letter_code
_entity_poly.pdbx_strand_id
1 'polypeptide(L)'
;MTKSKTNTVEEKREDKIQAAAKAKNWNEVSKLLNQPFENAMRQDRGGAKYNRPSNVSLNYVAKGATSEFGNSIPDKSLNPLEFLIQQEEIGQSLDTYSVVHTALNHFDKTHQIILLGRITDKAHQKSWSQLARETGLSDKTVKKFFNEAYPEFEKILKDLLQ
;
A
#
# COMPACT_ATOMS: atom_id res chain seq x y z
N MET A 1 -19.81 -45.60 35.25
CA MET A 1 -19.22 -44.51 34.46
C MET A 1 -18.45 -45.12 33.29
N THR A 2 -19.08 -45.20 32.12
CA THR A 2 -18.50 -45.78 30.89
C THR A 2 -17.73 -44.69 30.15
N LYS A 3 -16.40 -44.68 30.26
CA LYS A 3 -15.55 -43.85 29.38
C LYS A 3 -15.61 -44.44 27.98
N SER A 4 -16.33 -43.78 27.07
CA SER A 4 -16.24 -44.01 25.64
C SER A 4 -14.79 -43.74 25.21
N LYS A 5 -14.01 -44.81 24.99
CA LYS A 5 -12.66 -44.70 24.43
C LYS A 5 -12.79 -44.16 23.02
N THR A 6 -12.42 -42.90 22.83
CA THR A 6 -12.15 -42.34 21.50
C THR A 6 -10.97 -43.11 20.92
N ASN A 7 -11.26 -44.03 20.01
CA ASN A 7 -10.33 -45.00 19.44
C ASN A 7 -9.33 -44.28 18.49
N THR A 8 -8.37 -43.55 19.06
CA THR A 8 -7.38 -42.77 18.31
C THR A 8 -6.41 -43.68 17.56
N VAL A 9 -5.80 -43.17 16.49
CA VAL A 9 -4.86 -43.93 15.65
C VAL A 9 -3.61 -44.29 16.45
N GLU A 10 -3.25 -43.42 17.39
CA GLU A 10 -2.12 -43.54 18.30
C GLU A 10 -2.32 -44.69 19.29
N GLU A 11 -3.50 -44.78 19.93
CA GLU A 11 -3.82 -45.85 20.88
C GLU A 11 -3.79 -47.23 20.19
N LYS A 12 -4.37 -47.33 18.99
CA LYS A 12 -4.33 -48.57 18.20
C LYS A 12 -2.92 -48.96 17.76
N ARG A 13 -2.05 -47.98 17.53
CA ARG A 13 -0.64 -48.23 17.19
C ARG A 13 0.13 -48.74 18.40
N GLU A 14 -0.10 -48.14 19.56
CA GLU A 14 0.52 -48.57 20.82
C GLU A 14 0.12 -50.02 21.17
N ASP A 15 -1.17 -50.35 21.08
CA ASP A 15 -1.65 -51.72 21.31
C ASP A 15 -0.97 -52.75 20.38
N LYS A 16 -0.74 -52.38 19.11
CA LYS A 16 -0.04 -53.22 18.13
C LYS A 16 1.45 -53.35 18.42
N ILE A 17 2.10 -52.28 18.87
CA ILE A 17 3.51 -52.31 19.28
C ILE A 17 3.67 -53.27 20.46
N GLN A 18 2.81 -53.17 21.47
CA GLN A 18 2.83 -54.04 22.64
C GLN A 18 2.58 -55.51 22.27
N ALA A 19 1.65 -55.78 21.33
CA ALA A 19 1.39 -57.13 20.84
C ALA A 19 2.59 -57.71 20.06
N ALA A 20 3.21 -56.91 19.18
CA ALA A 20 4.38 -57.32 18.40
C ALA A 20 5.62 -57.55 19.28
N ALA A 21 5.81 -56.73 20.32
CA ALA A 21 6.87 -56.89 21.30
C ALA A 21 6.71 -58.20 22.10
N LYS A 22 5.49 -58.54 22.53
CA LYS A 22 5.18 -59.82 23.19
C LYS A 22 5.45 -61.02 22.28
N ALA A 23 5.18 -60.88 20.98
CA ALA A 23 5.47 -61.89 19.96
C ALA A 23 6.96 -61.91 19.52
N LYS A 24 7.83 -61.07 20.12
CA LYS A 24 9.25 -60.89 19.75
C LYS A 24 9.46 -60.53 18.25
N ASN A 25 8.45 -59.95 17.62
CA ASN A 25 8.54 -59.52 16.22
C ASN A 25 9.07 -58.08 16.14
N TRP A 26 10.38 -57.95 16.30
CA TRP A 26 11.07 -56.65 16.33
C TRP A 26 10.99 -55.88 15.00
N ASN A 27 10.84 -56.60 13.87
CA ASN A 27 10.65 -55.98 12.56
C ASN A 27 9.34 -55.17 12.52
N GLU A 28 8.25 -55.75 13.05
CA GLU A 28 6.95 -55.06 13.10
C GLU A 28 6.97 -53.91 14.12
N VAL A 29 7.65 -54.07 15.25
CA VAL A 29 7.85 -52.98 16.22
C VAL A 29 8.56 -51.79 15.57
N SER A 30 9.68 -52.03 14.88
CA SER A 30 10.45 -50.99 14.18
C SER A 30 9.61 -50.27 13.13
N LYS A 31 8.85 -51.02 12.33
CA LYS A 31 7.96 -50.46 11.31
C LYS A 31 6.87 -49.57 11.91
N LEU A 32 6.22 -50.00 12.99
CA LEU A 32 5.17 -49.23 13.65
C LEU A 32 5.72 -47.95 14.31
N LEU A 33 6.93 -47.99 14.85
CA LEU A 33 7.60 -46.81 15.41
C LEU A 33 7.99 -45.79 14.32
N ASN A 34 8.38 -46.25 13.12
CA ASN A 34 8.75 -45.38 12.00
C ASN A 34 7.55 -44.79 11.24
N GLN A 35 6.35 -45.35 11.42
CA GLN A 35 5.15 -44.95 10.68
C GLN A 35 4.79 -43.45 10.76
N PRO A 36 4.88 -42.76 11.92
CA PRO A 36 4.60 -41.32 12.01
C PRO A 36 5.56 -40.49 11.15
N PHE A 37 6.83 -40.86 11.15
CA PHE A 37 7.87 -40.21 10.35
C PHE A 37 7.64 -40.43 8.85
N GLU A 38 7.33 -41.65 8.43
CA GLU A 38 7.00 -41.94 7.02
C GLU A 38 5.74 -41.20 6.54
N ASN A 39 4.73 -41.07 7.40
CA ASN A 39 3.52 -40.31 7.08
C ASN A 39 3.81 -38.81 6.92
N ALA A 40 4.63 -38.23 7.80
CA ALA A 40 5.08 -36.84 7.67
C ALA A 40 5.88 -36.62 6.37
N MET A 41 6.77 -37.55 6.02
CA MET A 41 7.54 -37.51 4.77
C MET A 41 6.66 -37.64 3.52
N ARG A 42 5.56 -38.40 3.58
CA ARG A 42 4.59 -38.47 2.48
C ARG A 42 3.82 -37.17 2.29
N GLN A 43 3.51 -36.46 3.38
CA GLN A 43 2.86 -35.15 3.33
C GLN A 43 3.74 -34.12 2.61
N ASP A 44 5.06 -34.21 2.77
CA ASP A 44 6.04 -33.35 2.08
C ASP A 44 6.27 -33.74 0.60
N ARG A 45 6.03 -35.02 0.23
CA ARG A 45 6.15 -35.51 -1.16
C ARG A 45 4.85 -35.37 -1.99
N GLY A 46 3.69 -35.34 -1.34
CA GLY A 46 2.37 -35.20 -1.97
C GLY A 46 1.90 -33.76 -2.16
N GLY A 47 2.76 -32.78 -1.88
CA GLY A 47 2.45 -31.36 -1.81
C GLY A 47 2.92 -30.53 -3.00
N ALA A 48 3.03 -31.08 -4.22
CA ALA A 48 3.27 -30.27 -5.42
C ALA A 48 2.08 -29.36 -5.82
N LYS A 49 1.10 -29.15 -4.92
CA LYS A 49 -0.01 -28.22 -5.15
C LYS A 49 -0.20 -27.14 -4.10
N TYR A 50 0.37 -27.23 -2.90
CA TYR A 50 0.16 -26.18 -1.89
C TYR A 50 1.40 -25.98 -1.01
N ASN A 51 2.11 -24.88 -1.31
CA ASN A 51 3.05 -24.14 -0.46
C ASN A 51 4.32 -24.83 0.06
N ARG A 52 5.44 -24.65 -0.67
CA ARG A 52 6.76 -24.43 -0.06
C ARG A 52 7.21 -22.98 -0.32
N PRO A 53 7.57 -22.19 0.70
CA PRO A 53 8.24 -20.91 0.53
C PRO A 53 9.75 -21.14 0.48
N SER A 54 10.28 -21.53 -0.68
CA SER A 54 11.70 -21.36 -0.99
C SER A 54 11.92 -21.59 -2.48
N ASN A 55 12.21 -20.50 -3.18
CA ASN A 55 12.64 -20.41 -4.58
C ASN A 55 11.49 -20.47 -5.60
N VAL A 56 10.59 -19.48 -5.54
CA VAL A 56 9.78 -19.11 -6.70
C VAL A 56 10.75 -18.62 -7.76
N SER A 57 11.13 -19.50 -8.70
CA SER A 57 11.72 -19.04 -9.96
C SER A 57 10.72 -18.05 -10.56
N LEU A 58 11.11 -16.77 -10.63
CA LEU A 58 10.35 -15.75 -11.34
C LEU A 58 10.36 -16.01 -12.85
N ASN A 59 11.03 -17.06 -13.34
CA ASN A 59 11.04 -17.39 -14.76
C ASN A 59 9.89 -18.36 -15.08
N TYR A 60 9.12 -18.03 -16.10
CA TYR A 60 8.09 -18.89 -16.66
C TYR A 60 8.38 -19.18 -18.14
N VAL A 61 7.97 -20.34 -18.63
CA VAL A 61 8.14 -20.71 -20.05
C VAL A 61 6.88 -20.31 -20.80
N ALA A 62 7.02 -19.38 -21.74
CA ALA A 62 5.97 -19.02 -22.68
C ALA A 62 6.46 -19.25 -24.10
N LYS A 63 5.69 -20.01 -24.89
CA LYS A 63 5.98 -20.29 -26.32
C LYS A 63 7.41 -20.79 -26.59
N GLY A 64 7.97 -21.62 -25.71
CA GLY A 64 9.29 -22.23 -25.90
C GLY A 64 10.48 -21.36 -25.51
N ALA A 65 10.26 -20.13 -24.99
CA ALA A 65 11.31 -19.29 -24.43
C ALA A 65 11.10 -19.10 -22.92
N THR A 66 12.20 -19.13 -22.16
CA THR A 66 12.22 -18.74 -20.75
C THR A 66 12.12 -17.22 -20.65
N SER A 67 11.09 -16.70 -19.99
CA SER A 67 10.89 -15.27 -19.74
C SER A 67 10.80 -14.99 -18.25
N GLU A 68 11.37 -13.88 -17.80
CA GLU A 68 11.25 -13.41 -16.42
C GLU A 68 9.85 -12.80 -16.21
N PHE A 69 9.24 -13.07 -15.05
CA PHE A 69 7.91 -12.58 -14.68
C PHE A 69 7.87 -11.05 -14.61
N GLY A 70 8.99 -10.41 -14.24
CA GLY A 70 9.14 -8.96 -14.27
C GLY A 70 8.88 -8.36 -15.66
N ASN A 71 9.19 -9.08 -16.73
CA ASN A 71 8.97 -8.62 -18.11
C ASN A 71 7.49 -8.58 -18.52
N SER A 72 6.61 -9.20 -17.72
CA SER A 72 5.15 -9.17 -17.95
C SER A 72 4.45 -8.08 -17.16
N ILE A 73 5.14 -7.43 -16.22
CA ILE A 73 4.58 -6.34 -15.43
C ILE A 73 4.70 -5.07 -16.28
N PRO A 74 3.58 -4.48 -16.75
CA PRO A 74 3.64 -3.24 -17.49
C PRO A 74 4.13 -2.13 -16.55
N ASP A 75 5.04 -1.30 -17.06
CA ASP A 75 5.40 -0.06 -16.37
C ASP A 75 4.17 0.83 -16.26
N LYS A 76 3.95 1.38 -15.07
CA LYS A 76 2.85 2.30 -14.78
C LYS A 76 3.27 3.77 -14.95
N SER A 77 4.54 4.02 -15.28
CA SER A 77 5.01 5.35 -15.63
C SER A 77 4.34 5.85 -16.91
N LEU A 78 4.18 7.16 -17.01
CA LEU A 78 3.66 7.80 -18.21
C LEU A 78 4.64 7.55 -19.36
N ASN A 79 4.13 7.12 -20.50
CA ASN A 79 4.96 7.11 -21.69
C ASN A 79 5.27 8.57 -22.13
N PRO A 80 6.32 8.80 -22.94
CA PRO A 80 6.71 10.17 -23.32
C PRO A 80 5.59 10.99 -23.96
N LEU A 81 4.68 10.35 -24.70
CA LEU A 81 3.53 11.03 -25.31
C LEU A 81 2.48 11.38 -24.27
N GLU A 82 2.13 10.47 -23.36
CA GLU A 82 1.22 10.75 -22.23
C GLU A 82 1.77 11.86 -21.33
N PHE A 83 3.08 11.90 -21.10
CA PHE A 83 3.73 12.97 -20.37
C PHE A 83 3.58 14.32 -21.11
N LEU A 84 3.83 14.36 -22.43
CA LEU A 84 3.67 15.58 -23.22
C LEU A 84 2.22 16.03 -23.30
N ILE A 85 1.26 15.11 -23.46
CA ILE A 85 -0.17 15.41 -23.43
C ILE A 85 -0.55 15.98 -22.06
N GLN A 86 -0.08 15.38 -20.96
CA GLN A 86 -0.32 15.92 -19.62
C GLN A 86 0.30 17.33 -19.47
N GLN A 87 1.50 17.57 -19.98
CA GLN A 87 2.12 18.90 -19.96
C GLN A 87 1.38 19.91 -20.84
N GLU A 88 0.85 19.47 -21.98
CA GLU A 88 0.04 20.29 -22.89
C GLU A 88 -1.34 20.58 -22.30
N GLU A 89 -2.00 19.62 -21.64
CA GLU A 89 -3.23 19.81 -20.89
C GLU A 89 -3.03 20.80 -19.73
N ILE A 90 -1.91 20.69 -19.01
CA ILE A 90 -1.51 21.63 -17.96
C ILE A 90 -1.21 23.02 -18.57
N GLY A 91 -0.50 23.07 -19.70
CA GLY A 91 0.03 24.30 -20.31
C GLY A 91 -0.90 25.04 -21.29
N GLN A 92 -1.93 24.39 -21.86
CA GLN A 92 -2.93 25.00 -22.76
C GLN A 92 -4.13 25.55 -22.01
N SER A 93 -4.40 25.07 -20.80
CA SER A 93 -5.16 25.89 -19.86
C SER A 93 -4.30 27.10 -19.55
N LEU A 94 -4.85 28.31 -19.58
CA LEU A 94 -4.23 29.46 -18.95
C LEU A 94 -3.98 29.04 -17.49
N ASP A 95 -2.75 28.59 -17.20
CA ASP A 95 -2.49 27.71 -16.06
C ASP A 95 -3.06 28.39 -14.82
N THR A 96 -4.11 27.79 -14.24
CA THR A 96 -4.81 28.38 -13.10
C THR A 96 -3.81 28.67 -11.98
N TYR A 97 -2.75 27.85 -11.90
CA TYR A 97 -1.62 28.10 -11.03
C TYR A 97 -0.82 29.35 -11.44
N SER A 98 -0.43 29.50 -12.71
CA SER A 98 0.18 30.72 -13.26
C SER A 98 -0.63 31.99 -12.97
N VAL A 99 -1.95 31.97 -13.20
CA VAL A 99 -2.83 33.12 -12.97
C VAL A 99 -2.90 33.48 -11.48
N VAL A 100 -3.11 32.47 -10.62
CA VAL A 100 -3.14 32.66 -9.16
C VAL A 100 -1.79 33.13 -8.63
N HIS A 101 -0.69 32.55 -9.12
CA HIS A 101 0.66 32.93 -8.75
C HIS A 101 0.97 34.38 -9.16
N THR A 102 0.57 34.77 -10.38
CA THR A 102 0.71 36.15 -10.86
C THR A 102 -0.09 37.12 -10.00
N ALA A 103 -1.34 36.79 -9.67
CA ALA A 103 -2.17 37.60 -8.79
C ALA A 103 -1.59 37.72 -7.37
N LEU A 104 -1.09 36.62 -6.78
CA LEU A 104 -0.48 36.63 -5.45
C LEU A 104 0.80 37.48 -5.39
N ASN A 105 1.60 37.50 -6.46
CA ASN A 105 2.83 38.28 -6.51
C ASN A 105 2.64 39.80 -6.49
N HIS A 106 1.40 40.29 -6.61
CA HIS A 106 1.08 41.72 -6.40
C HIS A 106 1.13 42.12 -4.93
N PHE A 107 1.05 41.15 -4.01
CA PHE A 107 1.03 41.37 -2.57
C PHE A 107 2.38 41.06 -1.93
N ASP A 108 2.64 41.61 -0.74
CA ASP A 108 3.82 41.24 0.04
C ASP A 108 3.74 39.80 0.57
N LYS A 109 4.86 39.28 1.10
CA LYS A 109 4.93 37.91 1.61
C LYS A 109 3.91 37.61 2.72
N THR A 110 3.60 38.58 3.57
CA THR A 110 2.67 38.40 4.68
C THR A 110 1.24 38.19 4.16
N HIS A 111 0.81 39.07 3.26
CA HIS A 111 -0.50 38.97 2.61
C HIS A 111 -0.61 37.72 1.74
N GLN A 112 0.46 37.33 1.04
CA GLN A 112 0.51 36.07 0.29
C GLN A 112 0.23 34.86 1.17
N ILE A 113 0.90 34.73 2.33
CA ILE A 113 0.69 33.62 3.27
C ILE A 113 -0.76 33.58 3.76
N ILE A 114 -1.31 34.76 4.11
CA ILE A 114 -2.68 34.89 4.64
C ILE A 114 -3.71 34.53 3.56
N LEU A 115 -3.57 35.08 2.35
CA LEU A 115 -4.46 34.81 1.22
C LEU A 115 -4.41 33.32 0.87
N LEU A 116 -3.22 32.77 0.59
CA LEU A 116 -3.04 31.37 0.21
C LEU A 116 -3.65 30.42 1.25
N GLY A 117 -3.38 30.65 2.54
CA GLY A 117 -3.91 29.80 3.59
C GLY A 117 -5.43 29.87 3.78
N ARG A 118 -6.11 30.89 3.24
CA ARG A 118 -7.56 31.06 3.34
C ARG A 118 -8.32 30.72 2.06
N ILE A 119 -7.72 30.89 0.88
CA ILE A 119 -8.40 30.64 -0.41
C ILE A 119 -8.36 29.17 -0.85
N THR A 120 -7.54 28.33 -0.22
CA THR A 120 -7.50 26.88 -0.47
C THR A 120 -8.80 26.18 -0.10
N ASP A 121 -8.99 24.97 -0.63
CA ASP A 121 -10.13 24.10 -0.31
C ASP A 121 -10.37 23.97 1.20
N LYS A 122 -11.63 23.73 1.58
CA LYS A 122 -12.05 23.64 2.99
C LYS A 122 -11.24 22.64 3.81
N ALA A 123 -10.76 21.56 3.19
CA ALA A 123 -9.93 20.55 3.85
C ALA A 123 -8.52 21.07 4.21
N HIS A 124 -8.00 22.04 3.46
CA HIS A 124 -6.66 22.61 3.61
C HIS A 124 -6.66 24.04 4.13
N GLN A 125 -7.83 24.63 4.33
CA GLN A 125 -7.99 25.99 4.81
C GLN A 125 -7.42 26.14 6.22
N LYS A 126 -6.43 27.02 6.36
CA LYS A 126 -5.80 27.32 7.64
C LYS A 126 -6.76 28.13 8.52
N SER A 127 -6.71 27.85 9.82
CA SER A 127 -7.40 28.65 10.84
C SER A 127 -6.68 29.99 11.05
N TRP A 128 -7.41 30.99 11.56
CA TRP A 128 -6.84 32.31 11.87
C TRP A 128 -5.66 32.22 12.84
N SER A 129 -5.76 31.36 13.85
CA SER A 129 -4.70 31.17 14.85
C SER A 129 -3.46 30.48 14.28
N GLN A 130 -3.61 29.58 13.30
CA GLN A 130 -2.46 29.01 12.58
C GLN A 130 -1.74 30.08 11.75
N LEU A 131 -2.49 30.90 11.02
CA LEU A 131 -1.93 31.99 10.22
C LEU A 131 -1.27 33.07 11.10
N ALA A 132 -1.85 33.38 12.26
CA ALA A 132 -1.25 34.25 13.26
C ALA A 132 0.11 33.73 13.73
N ARG A 133 0.20 32.42 14.01
CA ARG A 133 1.47 31.78 14.38
C ARG A 133 2.51 31.81 13.25
N GLU A 134 2.10 31.61 12.00
CA GLU A 134 3.01 31.62 10.83
C GLU A 134 3.51 33.02 10.47
N THR A 135 2.68 34.04 10.66
CA THR A 135 3.01 35.44 10.32
C THR A 135 3.57 36.24 11.49
N GLY A 136 3.46 35.73 12.73
CA GLY A 136 3.81 36.46 13.95
C GLY A 136 2.83 37.58 14.32
N LEU A 137 1.66 37.63 13.67
CA LEU A 137 0.62 38.65 13.89
C LEU A 137 -0.47 38.14 14.84
N SER A 138 -1.31 39.04 15.35
CA SER A 138 -2.50 38.64 16.11
C SER A 138 -3.60 38.14 15.17
N ASP A 139 -4.45 37.21 15.64
CA ASP A 139 -5.61 36.71 14.89
C ASP A 139 -6.50 37.83 14.33
N LYS A 140 -6.68 38.91 15.11
CA LYS A 140 -7.46 40.10 14.70
C LYS A 140 -6.79 40.81 13.51
N THR A 141 -5.48 40.96 13.56
CA THR A 141 -4.69 41.59 12.49
C THR A 141 -4.71 40.74 11.23
N VAL A 142 -4.51 39.42 11.34
CA VAL A 142 -4.56 38.49 10.21
C VAL A 142 -5.91 38.56 9.50
N LYS A 143 -7.01 38.51 10.28
CA LYS A 143 -8.37 38.59 9.72
C LYS A 143 -8.62 39.92 9.02
N LYS A 144 -8.13 41.03 9.60
CA LYS A 144 -8.21 42.36 8.99
C LYS A 144 -7.46 42.39 7.65
N PHE A 145 -6.21 41.93 7.62
CA PHE A 145 -5.38 41.91 6.41
C PHE A 145 -5.99 41.05 5.31
N PHE A 146 -6.57 39.90 5.65
CA PHE A 146 -7.30 39.08 4.68
C PHE A 146 -8.49 39.85 4.07
N ASN A 147 -9.32 40.47 4.90
CA ASN A 147 -10.50 41.19 4.43
C ASN A 147 -10.15 42.42 3.58
N GLU A 148 -9.00 43.05 3.82
CA GLU A 148 -8.50 44.19 3.03
C GLU A 148 -7.91 43.74 1.69
N ALA A 149 -7.12 42.66 1.68
CA ALA A 149 -6.41 42.20 0.47
C ALA A 149 -7.26 41.34 -0.46
N TYR A 150 -8.23 40.57 0.07
CA TYR A 150 -9.04 39.63 -0.73
C TYR A 150 -9.82 40.30 -1.88
N PRO A 151 -10.48 41.47 -1.70
CA PRO A 151 -11.21 42.12 -2.79
C PRO A 151 -10.31 42.55 -3.95
N GLU A 152 -9.10 43.04 -3.65
CA GLU A 152 -8.11 43.41 -4.66
C GLU A 152 -7.58 42.17 -5.37
N PHE A 153 -7.28 41.11 -4.62
CA PHE A 153 -6.86 39.83 -5.18
C PHE A 153 -7.91 39.24 -6.13
N GLU A 154 -9.19 39.27 -5.74
CA GLU A 154 -10.31 38.81 -6.58
C GLU A 154 -10.44 39.63 -7.87
N LYS A 155 -10.21 40.95 -7.78
CA LYS A 155 -10.21 41.83 -8.95
C LYS A 155 -9.10 41.46 -9.93
N ILE A 156 -7.85 41.36 -9.44
CA ILE A 156 -6.69 41.01 -10.28
C ILE A 156 -6.89 39.64 -10.94
N LEU A 157 -7.43 38.65 -10.21
CA LEU A 157 -7.75 37.35 -10.78
C LEU A 157 -8.76 37.44 -11.92
N LYS A 158 -9.83 38.23 -11.76
CA LYS A 158 -10.83 38.42 -12.83
C LYS A 158 -10.24 39.11 -14.05
N ASP A 159 -9.40 40.12 -13.84
CA ASP A 159 -8.75 40.86 -14.93
C ASP A 159 -7.77 39.97 -15.72
N LEU A 160 -7.11 39.00 -15.06
CA LEU A 160 -6.19 38.05 -15.71
C LEU A 160 -6.91 36.88 -16.43
N LEU A 161 -8.19 36.64 -16.12
CA LEU A 161 -9.00 35.57 -16.69
C LEU A 161 -9.91 36.02 -17.85
N GLN A 162 -9.92 37.33 -18.16
CA GLN A 162 -10.66 37.93 -19.29
C GLN A 162 -9.84 37.91 -20.58
#